data_AF-A0A1E3JXI4-F1
#
_entry.id   AF-A0A1E3JXI4-F1
#
_cell.length_a   1.000
_cell.length_b   1.000
_cell.length_c   1.000
_cell.angle_alpha   90.00
_cell.angle_beta   90.00
_cell.angle_gamma   90.00
#
_symmetry.space_group_name_H-M   'P 1'
#
loop_
_entity.id
_entity.type
_entity.pdbx_description
1 polymer ?
#
loop_
_entity_poly.entity_id
_entity_poly.type
_entity_poly.pdbx_seq_one_letter_code
_entity_poly.pdbx_strand_id
1 'polypeptide(L)'
;MTEGREYLKDYTIRIANERQMAQHREVAGAYWNHELSPTEDFIKYYNREKYESEWGGDRVTIWQVASRPDTTLVRKDDIDGEGYAACRTYRRTGWAKRPGHDGLKDGFVYGISSVVTPPQHYRRGYATYMLSLLHLHLQPPSSIPSSLLPLKQDELVSDFKPGQADELPVALVNDSQNSGLKWAIKPTAPDFDEDKVEWIYRPDIESLSKELSTREKARLAEADVSKGAIWAEDPASTGALAFLPVKSTWYDPSCAPHPVGVRIKTGTPAEDPIVLFLTSFFPIGFEFLVTLISKLTPEYFPLALQAFDKAASDAGRERGFIWGLDPFSEIVEAWKNQPGREVEVKKRAEAKGGLMGTVYYGEEGQEGRMLDGQMWHWL
;
A
#
# COMPACT_ATOMS: atom_id res chain seq x y z
N MET A 1 2.12 -30.35 4.44
CA MET A 1 3.54 -30.17 4.04
C MET A 1 4.28 -29.48 5.17
N THR A 2 4.58 -30.18 6.27
CA THR A 2 4.90 -29.55 7.56
C THR A 2 6.28 -29.93 8.13
N GLU A 3 6.98 -30.90 7.53
CA GLU A 3 8.23 -31.45 8.09
C GLU A 3 9.54 -30.70 7.70
N GLY A 4 9.46 -29.55 7.03
CA GLY A 4 10.66 -28.88 6.45
C GLY A 4 11.13 -27.59 7.13
N ARG A 5 10.54 -27.16 8.25
CA ARG A 5 10.67 -25.77 8.74
C ARG A 5 10.97 -25.61 10.23
N GLU A 6 11.36 -26.68 10.92
CA GLU A 6 11.61 -26.62 12.38
C GLU A 6 12.69 -25.61 12.78
N TYR A 7 13.71 -25.41 11.94
CA TYR A 7 14.80 -24.46 12.19
C TYR A 7 14.33 -23.01 12.29
N LEU A 8 13.14 -22.67 11.79
CA LEU A 8 12.59 -21.31 11.91
C LEU A 8 12.30 -20.96 13.38
N LYS A 9 12.13 -21.95 14.25
CA LYS A 9 11.99 -21.75 15.70
C LYS A 9 13.21 -21.05 16.32
N ASP A 10 14.38 -21.06 15.67
CA ASP A 10 15.59 -20.39 16.15
C ASP A 10 15.66 -18.90 15.78
N TYR A 11 14.60 -18.36 15.18
CA TYR A 11 14.54 -16.97 14.73
C TYR A 11 13.48 -16.16 15.49
N THR A 12 13.69 -14.86 15.58
CA THR A 12 12.74 -13.89 16.15
C THR A 12 12.76 -12.60 15.34
N ILE A 13 11.79 -11.72 15.56
CA ILE A 13 11.78 -10.38 14.97
C ILE A 13 12.16 -9.32 15.99
N ARG A 14 12.76 -8.24 15.50
CA ARG A 14 13.05 -7.04 16.30
C ARG A 14 13.06 -5.80 15.43
N ILE A 15 13.13 -4.65 16.09
CA ILE A 15 13.50 -3.40 15.44
C ILE A 15 14.95 -3.52 14.94
N ALA A 16 15.16 -3.25 13.65
CA ALA A 16 16.47 -3.30 13.01
C ALA A 16 17.42 -2.24 13.60
N ASN A 17 18.66 -2.66 13.87
CA ASN A 17 19.75 -1.74 14.15
C ASN A 17 20.28 -1.10 12.85
N GLU A 18 21.16 -0.10 12.94
CA GLU A 18 21.65 0.65 11.76
C GLU A 18 22.25 -0.24 10.67
N ARG A 19 22.97 -1.30 11.07
CA ARG A 19 23.58 -2.27 10.15
C ARG A 19 22.51 -3.09 9.42
N GLN A 20 21.51 -3.58 10.15
CA GLN A 20 20.37 -4.31 9.58
C GLN A 20 19.51 -3.40 8.68
N MET A 21 19.36 -2.12 9.03
CA MET A 21 18.70 -1.12 8.18
C MET A 21 19.51 -0.82 6.91
N ALA A 22 20.84 -0.80 6.98
CA ALA A 22 21.69 -0.67 5.81
C ALA A 22 21.54 -1.89 4.88
N GLN A 23 21.58 -3.10 5.43
CA GLN A 23 21.33 -4.34 4.69
C GLN A 23 19.94 -4.34 4.04
N HIS A 24 18.90 -3.94 4.78
CA HIS A 24 17.55 -3.82 4.24
C HIS A 24 17.50 -2.86 3.05
N ARG A 25 18.09 -1.67 3.16
CA ARG A 25 18.15 -0.67 2.08
C ARG A 25 18.88 -1.20 0.85
N GLU A 26 19.98 -1.91 1.03
CA GLU A 26 20.74 -2.49 -0.08
C GLU A 26 19.92 -3.55 -0.83
N VAL A 27 19.29 -4.48 -0.09
CA VAL A 27 18.46 -5.53 -0.68
C VAL A 27 17.20 -4.94 -1.34
N ALA A 28 16.55 -3.98 -0.67
CA ALA A 28 15.41 -3.26 -1.23
C ALA A 28 15.81 -2.46 -2.48
N GLY A 29 16.97 -1.82 -2.47
CA GLY A 29 17.54 -1.14 -3.63
C GLY A 29 17.73 -2.12 -4.79
N ALA A 30 18.46 -3.22 -4.61
CA ALA A 30 18.64 -4.22 -5.66
C ALA A 30 17.33 -4.78 -6.26
N TYR A 31 16.23 -4.68 -5.52
CA TYR A 31 14.90 -5.06 -5.96
C TYR A 31 14.15 -3.92 -6.68
N TRP A 32 14.05 -2.74 -6.06
CA TRP A 32 13.19 -1.62 -6.47
C TRP A 32 13.90 -0.60 -7.37
N ASN A 33 15.22 -0.67 -7.51
CA ASN A 33 16.06 0.24 -8.28
C ASN A 33 15.94 0.06 -9.82
N HIS A 34 14.80 -0.43 -10.31
CA HIS A 34 14.54 -0.84 -11.69
C HIS A 34 15.29 -0.04 -12.75
N GLU A 35 14.99 1.27 -12.84
CA GLU A 35 15.51 2.18 -13.88
C GLU A 35 16.47 3.23 -13.30
N LEU A 36 16.63 3.28 -11.98
CA LEU A 36 17.62 4.14 -11.33
C LEU A 36 18.97 3.42 -11.38
N SER A 37 19.81 3.74 -12.34
CA SER A 37 21.21 3.32 -12.30
C SER A 37 22.04 4.55 -11.99
N PRO A 38 22.80 4.61 -10.87
CA PRO A 38 23.17 3.53 -9.93
C PRO A 38 22.28 3.42 -8.66
N THR A 39 22.42 2.32 -7.87
CA THR A 39 21.73 2.07 -6.57
C THR A 39 21.84 3.23 -5.58
N GLU A 40 22.89 4.04 -5.69
CA GLU A 40 23.09 5.24 -4.91
C GLU A 40 21.97 6.28 -5.09
N ASP A 41 21.39 6.37 -6.29
CA ASP A 41 20.25 7.25 -6.57
C ASP A 41 19.00 6.77 -5.83
N PHE A 42 18.70 5.46 -5.84
CA PHE A 42 17.61 4.92 -5.03
C PHE A 42 17.81 5.21 -3.53
N ILE A 43 19.02 4.98 -3.01
CA ILE A 43 19.31 5.26 -1.60
C ILE A 43 19.17 6.75 -1.28
N LYS A 44 19.63 7.62 -2.18
CA LYS A 44 19.48 9.08 -2.07
C LYS A 44 18.00 9.48 -2.00
N TYR A 45 17.18 9.01 -2.94
CA TYR A 45 15.75 9.34 -2.96
C TYR A 45 15.00 8.73 -1.77
N TYR A 46 15.33 7.51 -1.38
CA TYR A 46 14.79 6.86 -0.19
C TYR A 46 15.14 7.61 1.10
N ASN A 47 16.38 8.10 1.22
CA ASN A 47 16.77 8.91 2.36
C ASN A 47 16.05 10.27 2.33
N ARG A 48 15.88 10.87 1.15
CA ARG A 48 15.10 12.10 0.97
C ARG A 48 13.66 11.93 1.42
N GLU A 49 13.03 10.84 0.97
CA GLU A 49 11.70 10.41 1.41
C GLU A 49 11.64 10.29 2.94
N LYS A 50 12.60 9.60 3.53
CA LYS A 50 12.62 9.34 4.97
C LYS A 50 12.90 10.58 5.82
N TYR A 51 13.80 11.47 5.40
CA TYR A 51 14.30 12.54 6.27
C TYR A 51 13.77 13.93 5.90
N GLU A 52 13.35 14.16 4.67
CA GLU A 52 12.91 15.48 4.19
C GLU A 52 11.41 15.55 3.92
N SER A 53 10.71 14.42 3.77
CA SER A 53 9.27 14.46 3.50
C SER A 53 8.46 14.71 4.76
N GLU A 54 7.32 15.39 4.62
CA GLU A 54 6.37 15.63 5.72
C GLU A 54 5.79 14.33 6.31
N TRP A 55 5.92 13.21 5.61
CA TRP A 55 5.49 11.89 6.06
C TRP A 55 6.64 11.00 6.55
N GLY A 56 7.90 11.38 6.31
CA GLY A 56 9.10 10.69 6.76
C GLY A 56 9.80 11.35 7.96
N GLY A 57 9.90 12.68 7.99
CA GLY A 57 10.65 13.42 9.02
C GLY A 57 9.94 13.52 10.38
N ASP A 58 10.72 13.47 11.47
CA ASP A 58 10.40 13.70 12.91
C ASP A 58 9.10 13.14 13.53
N ARG A 59 8.31 12.33 12.81
CA ARG A 59 7.24 11.47 13.36
C ARG A 59 7.67 10.00 13.54
N VAL A 60 8.96 9.72 13.38
CA VAL A 60 9.56 8.39 13.58
C VAL A 60 10.07 8.19 15.02
N THR A 61 10.12 9.26 15.81
CA THR A 61 10.57 9.23 17.21
C THR A 61 9.44 9.78 18.05
N ILE A 62 9.00 9.01 19.06
CA ILE A 62 7.80 9.21 19.89
C ILE A 62 6.57 8.50 19.30
N TRP A 63 6.24 7.36 19.91
CA TRP A 63 4.95 6.69 19.91
C TRP A 63 3.77 7.48 19.31
N GLN A 64 3.59 7.49 17.98
CA GLN A 64 2.32 7.68 17.25
C GLN A 64 2.58 7.98 15.77
N VAL A 65 2.06 7.09 14.90
CA VAL A 65 1.59 7.42 13.55
C VAL A 65 2.61 8.03 12.56
N ALA A 66 3.35 7.18 11.84
CA ALA A 66 3.62 7.35 10.39
C ALA A 66 4.63 6.35 9.80
N SER A 67 5.52 5.72 10.57
CA SER A 67 6.37 4.59 10.12
C SER A 67 7.05 3.96 11.34
N ARG A 68 6.92 2.64 11.56
CA ARG A 68 7.81 1.97 12.51
C ARG A 68 9.20 1.81 11.87
N PRO A 69 10.30 1.84 12.65
CA PRO A 69 11.61 1.44 12.13
C PRO A 69 11.52 0.01 11.55
N ASP A 70 12.33 -0.27 10.54
CA ASP A 70 12.24 -1.54 9.81
C ASP A 70 12.34 -2.72 10.78
N THR A 71 11.43 -3.67 10.65
CA THR A 71 11.44 -4.92 11.43
C THR A 71 12.29 -5.93 10.68
N THR A 72 13.20 -6.60 11.37
CA THR A 72 14.06 -7.64 10.79
C THR A 72 13.91 -8.96 11.52
N LEU A 73 13.95 -10.05 10.77
CA LEU A 73 14.09 -11.41 11.28
C LEU A 73 15.57 -11.71 11.52
N VAL A 74 15.89 -12.18 12.72
CA VAL A 74 17.26 -12.47 13.19
C VAL A 74 17.29 -13.81 13.91
N ARG A 75 18.48 -14.38 14.11
CA ARG A 75 18.62 -15.54 14.99
C ARG A 75 18.51 -15.11 16.45
N LYS A 76 17.92 -15.96 17.29
CA LYS A 76 17.70 -15.70 18.72
C LYS A 76 19.01 -15.63 19.51
N ASP A 77 20.03 -16.37 19.07
CA ASP A 77 21.38 -16.37 19.66
C ASP A 77 22.30 -15.27 19.10
N ASP A 78 21.86 -14.52 18.08
CA ASP A 78 22.61 -13.42 17.44
C ASP A 78 21.65 -12.31 16.98
N ILE A 79 21.01 -11.66 17.95
CA ILE A 79 19.96 -10.68 17.69
C ILE A 79 20.47 -9.40 17.01
N ASP A 80 21.75 -9.07 17.15
CA ASP A 80 22.40 -7.94 16.48
C ASP A 80 23.09 -8.35 15.18
N GLY A 81 22.96 -9.63 14.83
CA GLY A 81 23.49 -10.34 13.68
C GLY A 81 22.87 -9.96 12.34
N GLU A 82 23.13 -10.81 11.34
CA GLU A 82 22.57 -10.67 9.99
C GLU A 82 21.03 -10.68 10.02
N GLY A 83 20.41 -9.82 9.21
CA GLY A 83 18.97 -9.88 8.93
C GLY A 83 18.66 -10.93 7.87
N TYR A 84 17.72 -11.82 8.16
CA TYR A 84 17.30 -12.92 7.28
C TYR A 84 16.04 -12.59 6.45
N ALA A 85 15.26 -11.63 6.92
CA ALA A 85 14.18 -10.98 6.20
C ALA A 85 13.93 -9.62 6.87
N ALA A 86 13.40 -8.65 6.14
CA ALA A 86 13.00 -7.37 6.70
C ALA A 86 11.69 -6.90 6.10
N CYS A 87 10.93 -6.10 6.85
CA CYS A 87 9.76 -5.39 6.34
C CYS A 87 9.62 -4.02 6.98
N ARG A 88 8.87 -3.16 6.29
CA ARG A 88 8.40 -1.89 6.83
C ARG A 88 6.92 -1.97 7.16
N THR A 89 6.53 -1.32 8.25
CA THR A 89 5.13 -1.26 8.68
C THR A 89 4.67 0.19 8.88
N TYR A 90 3.50 0.48 8.35
CA TYR A 90 2.82 1.77 8.47
C TYR A 90 1.56 1.56 9.30
N ARG A 91 1.39 2.32 10.38
CA ARG A 91 0.16 2.30 11.18
C ARG A 91 -0.75 3.43 10.73
N ARG A 92 -1.96 3.09 10.35
CA ARG A 92 -3.00 3.98 9.85
C ARG A 92 -4.26 3.82 10.69
N THR A 93 -5.09 4.85 10.72
CA THR A 93 -6.46 4.79 11.25
C THR A 93 -7.37 4.19 10.19
N GLY A 94 -8.48 3.59 10.63
CA GLY A 94 -9.46 3.02 9.73
C GLY A 94 -10.66 2.49 10.50
N TRP A 95 -11.53 1.79 9.77
CA TRP A 95 -12.79 1.28 10.29
C TRP A 95 -13.02 -0.15 9.86
N ALA A 96 -13.81 -0.88 10.65
CA ALA A 96 -14.32 -2.18 10.29
C ALA A 96 -15.84 -2.26 10.46
N LYS A 97 -16.52 -2.91 9.51
CA LYS A 97 -17.91 -3.33 9.59
C LYS A 97 -17.96 -4.84 9.75
N ARG A 98 -18.79 -5.34 10.67
CA ARG A 98 -18.87 -6.77 11.02
C ARG A 98 -20.29 -7.31 10.88
N PRO A 99 -20.44 -8.60 10.53
CA PRO A 99 -21.74 -9.27 10.57
C PRO A 99 -22.30 -9.26 11.99
N GLY A 100 -23.58 -8.94 12.16
CA GLY A 100 -24.25 -8.99 13.46
C GLY A 100 -23.87 -7.87 14.45
N HIS A 101 -23.09 -6.88 14.03
CA HIS A 101 -22.81 -5.67 14.81
C HIS A 101 -23.43 -4.44 14.16
N ASP A 102 -24.00 -3.57 14.98
CA ASP A 102 -24.52 -2.29 14.52
C ASP A 102 -23.39 -1.26 14.37
N GLY A 103 -23.28 -0.66 13.19
CA GLY A 103 -22.36 0.44 12.91
C GLY A 103 -20.92 0.03 12.59
N LEU A 104 -20.05 1.04 12.51
CA LEU A 104 -18.63 0.90 12.21
C LEU A 104 -17.80 0.97 13.49
N LYS A 105 -16.75 0.15 13.57
CA LYS A 105 -15.78 0.16 14.67
C LYS A 105 -14.50 0.84 14.22
N ASP A 106 -14.08 1.88 14.94
CA ASP A 106 -12.76 2.51 14.74
C ASP A 106 -11.63 1.54 15.10
N GLY A 107 -10.51 1.64 14.40
CA GLY A 107 -9.36 0.79 14.65
C GLY A 107 -8.09 1.26 13.95
N PHE A 108 -7.10 0.38 13.95
CA PHE A 108 -5.85 0.59 13.23
C PHE A 108 -5.72 -0.43 12.10
N VAL A 109 -5.25 0.06 10.96
CA VAL A 109 -4.82 -0.74 9.80
C VAL A 109 -3.30 -0.68 9.74
N TYR A 110 -2.68 -1.80 9.39
CA TYR A 110 -1.23 -1.87 9.20
C TYR A 110 -0.89 -2.19 7.75
N GLY A 111 -0.34 -1.21 7.04
CA GLY A 111 0.28 -1.44 5.74
C GLY A 111 1.63 -2.14 5.94
N ILE A 112 1.83 -3.28 5.27
CA ILE A 112 3.10 -4.00 5.29
C ILE A 112 3.74 -3.85 3.91
N SER A 113 4.90 -3.21 3.87
CA SER A 113 5.61 -2.91 2.64
C SER A 113 7.06 -3.39 2.71
N SER A 114 7.73 -3.45 1.55
CA SER A 114 9.15 -3.78 1.44
C SER A 114 9.52 -5.07 2.18
N VAL A 115 8.68 -6.10 2.09
CA VAL A 115 9.02 -7.42 2.63
C VAL A 115 10.10 -8.01 1.74
N VAL A 116 11.34 -7.94 2.19
CA VAL A 116 12.49 -8.41 1.42
C VAL A 116 13.25 -9.48 2.18
N THR A 117 13.83 -10.40 1.43
CA THR A 117 14.74 -11.42 1.91
C THR A 117 16.05 -11.23 1.17
N PRO A 118 17.21 -11.24 1.84
CA PRO A 118 18.49 -11.21 1.13
C PRO A 118 18.60 -12.39 0.15
N PRO A 119 19.20 -12.22 -1.05
CA PRO A 119 19.21 -13.26 -2.08
C PRO A 119 19.76 -14.62 -1.63
N GLN A 120 20.75 -14.62 -0.74
CA GLN A 120 21.34 -15.83 -0.15
C GLN A 120 20.35 -16.65 0.70
N HIS A 121 19.24 -16.04 1.11
CA HIS A 121 18.21 -16.61 1.99
C HIS A 121 16.88 -16.90 1.28
N TYR A 122 16.82 -16.73 -0.04
CA TYR A 122 15.59 -16.96 -0.80
C TYR A 122 15.06 -18.40 -0.68
N ARG A 123 13.72 -18.52 -0.77
CA ARG A 123 12.98 -19.80 -0.75
C ARG A 123 13.15 -20.63 0.54
N ARG A 124 13.68 -20.03 1.60
CA ARG A 124 13.78 -20.63 2.94
C ARG A 124 12.56 -20.32 3.82
N GLY A 125 11.63 -19.49 3.35
CA GLY A 125 10.40 -19.18 4.08
C GLY A 125 10.56 -18.16 5.21
N TYR A 126 11.72 -17.49 5.31
CA TYR A 126 11.96 -16.44 6.31
C TYR A 126 10.98 -15.27 6.22
N ALA A 127 10.66 -14.78 5.02
CA ALA A 127 9.66 -13.73 4.86
C ALA A 127 8.29 -14.15 5.41
N THR A 128 7.83 -15.35 5.05
CA THR A 128 6.56 -15.92 5.56
C THR A 128 6.58 -16.05 7.08
N TYR A 129 7.69 -16.54 7.64
CA TYR A 129 7.82 -16.69 9.08
C TYR A 129 7.87 -15.34 9.81
N MET A 130 8.62 -14.38 9.29
CA MET A 130 8.65 -13.01 9.81
C MET A 130 7.25 -12.39 9.84
N LEU A 131 6.47 -12.53 8.75
CA LEU A 131 5.08 -12.06 8.72
C LEU A 131 4.24 -12.74 9.80
N SER A 132 4.40 -14.05 10.00
CA SER A 132 3.69 -14.78 11.07
C SER A 132 4.01 -14.25 12.48
N LEU A 133 5.26 -13.83 12.72
CA LEU A 133 5.67 -13.24 14.00
C LEU A 133 5.25 -11.78 14.16
N LEU A 134 5.16 -11.05 13.06
CA LEU A 134 4.83 -9.62 13.03
C LEU A 134 3.47 -9.34 13.70
N HIS A 135 2.52 -10.25 13.55
CA HIS A 135 1.20 -10.18 14.17
C HIS A 135 1.28 -10.02 15.70
N LEU A 136 2.21 -10.71 16.36
CA LEU A 136 2.41 -10.62 17.81
C LEU A 136 2.93 -9.24 18.26
N HIS A 137 3.58 -8.50 17.36
CA HIS A 137 4.16 -7.18 17.63
C HIS A 137 3.25 -6.00 17.25
N LEU A 138 2.24 -6.24 16.39
CA LEU A 138 1.30 -5.21 15.91
C LEU A 138 -0.02 -5.21 16.70
N GLN A 139 -0.36 -6.31 17.37
CA GLN A 139 -1.54 -6.44 18.23
C GLN A 139 -1.31 -5.82 19.63
N PRO A 140 -2.28 -5.11 20.23
CA PRO A 140 -2.28 -4.88 21.67
C PRO A 140 -2.37 -6.23 22.41
N PRO A 141 -1.68 -6.42 23.56
CA PRO A 141 -1.64 -7.72 24.26
C PRO A 141 -3.02 -8.31 24.58
N SER A 142 -4.04 -7.45 24.75
CA SER A 142 -5.42 -7.82 25.06
C SER A 142 -6.22 -8.42 23.90
N SER A 143 -5.73 -8.33 22.66
CA SER A 143 -6.40 -8.88 21.47
C SER A 143 -5.64 -10.07 20.85
N ILE A 144 -4.62 -10.55 21.55
CA ILE A 144 -3.93 -11.80 21.24
C ILE A 144 -4.75 -12.93 21.85
N PRO A 145 -5.18 -13.95 21.08
CA PRO A 145 -5.84 -15.14 21.61
C PRO A 145 -5.10 -15.69 22.84
N SER A 146 -5.82 -16.09 23.89
CA SER A 146 -5.22 -16.61 25.12
C SER A 146 -4.34 -17.84 24.88
N SER A 147 -4.61 -18.58 23.80
CA SER A 147 -3.81 -19.70 23.28
C SER A 147 -2.43 -19.29 22.74
N LEU A 148 -2.21 -18.00 22.48
CA LEU A 148 -0.97 -17.36 22.04
C LEU A 148 -0.33 -16.49 23.15
N LEU A 149 -0.98 -16.38 24.32
CA LEU A 149 -0.44 -15.71 25.50
C LEU A 149 0.26 -16.74 26.40
N PRO A 150 1.59 -16.76 26.39
CA PRO A 150 2.30 -16.57 27.65
C PRO A 150 3.63 -15.84 27.41
N LEU A 151 3.61 -14.52 27.21
CA LEU A 151 4.85 -13.81 26.92
C LEU A 151 4.91 -12.50 27.72
N LYS A 152 5.53 -12.57 28.89
CA LYS A 152 6.17 -11.37 29.46
C LYS A 152 7.21 -10.90 28.44
N GLN A 153 7.36 -9.59 28.35
CA GLN A 153 8.09 -8.86 27.32
C GLN A 153 9.57 -9.28 27.14
N ASP A 154 10.08 -10.14 28.02
CA ASP A 154 11.48 -10.60 28.09
C ASP A 154 11.70 -12.08 27.68
N GLU A 155 10.66 -12.86 27.33
CA GLU A 155 10.77 -14.32 27.08
C GLU A 155 10.14 -14.80 25.74
N LEU A 156 10.25 -14.02 24.66
CA LEU A 156 9.51 -14.20 23.40
C LEU A 156 9.96 -15.38 22.49
N VAL A 157 10.50 -16.47 23.03
CA VAL A 157 11.40 -17.34 22.25
C VAL A 157 11.15 -18.87 22.36
N SER A 158 10.58 -19.45 23.41
CA SER A 158 10.63 -20.93 23.54
C SER A 158 9.46 -21.73 22.97
N ASP A 159 8.23 -21.21 22.94
CA ASP A 159 7.04 -22.09 22.86
C ASP A 159 6.13 -21.93 21.64
N PHE A 160 6.60 -21.27 20.57
CA PHE A 160 5.82 -21.19 19.32
C PHE A 160 5.81 -22.54 18.57
N LYS A 161 4.65 -23.20 18.49
CA LYS A 161 4.45 -24.42 17.70
C LYS A 161 4.15 -24.04 16.23
N PRO A 162 4.94 -24.51 15.25
CA PRO A 162 4.66 -24.32 13.83
C PRO A 162 3.30 -24.96 13.48
N GLY A 163 2.32 -24.15 13.09
CA GLY A 163 0.97 -24.60 12.71
C GLY A 163 -0.17 -23.74 13.27
N GLN A 164 0.03 -23.02 14.39
CA GLN A 164 -1.00 -22.08 14.90
C GLN A 164 -1.11 -20.79 14.07
N ALA A 165 -0.12 -20.49 13.23
CA ALA A 165 -0.17 -19.36 12.29
C ALA A 165 -1.22 -19.54 11.19
N ASP A 166 -1.63 -20.79 10.91
CA ASP A 166 -2.64 -21.10 9.90
C ASP A 166 -4.08 -20.77 10.37
N GLU A 167 -4.27 -20.47 11.67
CA GLU A 167 -5.56 -20.15 12.29
C GLU A 167 -5.75 -18.64 12.56
N LEU A 168 -4.73 -17.81 12.29
CA LEU A 168 -4.82 -16.36 12.42
C LEU A 168 -5.50 -15.78 11.17
N PRO A 169 -6.43 -14.82 11.29
CA PRO A 169 -6.98 -14.11 10.15
C PRO A 169 -5.89 -13.21 9.55
N VAL A 170 -5.06 -13.78 8.69
CA VAL A 170 -4.11 -13.02 7.88
C VAL A 170 -4.90 -12.52 6.69
N ALA A 171 -5.22 -11.22 6.66
CA ALA A 171 -5.54 -10.62 5.37
C ALA A 171 -4.21 -10.59 4.58
N LEU A 172 -4.04 -11.58 3.71
CA LEU A 172 -3.23 -11.43 2.51
C LEU A 172 -4.10 -10.70 1.50
N VAL A 173 -3.50 -9.98 0.54
CA VAL A 173 -4.26 -9.48 -0.60
C VAL A 173 -5.04 -10.65 -1.16
N ASN A 174 -6.37 -10.55 -1.16
CA ASN A 174 -7.16 -11.55 -1.86
C ASN A 174 -6.65 -11.56 -3.30
N ASP A 175 -6.37 -12.73 -3.86
CA ASP A 175 -5.75 -12.81 -5.18
C ASP A 175 -6.55 -12.03 -6.24
N SER A 176 -7.87 -11.91 -6.03
CA SER A 176 -8.79 -11.09 -6.82
C SER A 176 -8.48 -9.57 -6.81
N GLN A 177 -7.84 -9.07 -5.75
CA GLN A 177 -7.40 -7.68 -5.59
C GLN A 177 -5.94 -7.47 -6.04
N ASN A 178 -5.25 -8.51 -6.53
CA ASN A 178 -3.87 -8.43 -7.02
C ASN A 178 -3.81 -8.22 -8.55
N SER A 179 -4.77 -7.48 -9.11
CA SER A 179 -4.93 -7.17 -10.53
C SER A 179 -4.31 -5.82 -10.89
N GLY A 180 -3.42 -5.81 -11.88
CA GLY A 180 -2.89 -4.60 -12.50
C GLY A 180 -3.56 -4.33 -13.84
N LEU A 181 -3.81 -3.05 -14.12
CA LEU A 181 -4.22 -2.54 -15.43
C LEU A 181 -3.15 -1.58 -15.94
N LYS A 182 -2.61 -1.87 -17.12
CA LYS A 182 -1.70 -0.99 -17.87
C LYS A 182 -2.38 -0.48 -19.12
N TRP A 183 -2.12 0.76 -19.50
CA TRP A 183 -2.63 1.34 -20.74
C TRP A 183 -1.62 2.28 -21.40
N ALA A 184 -1.74 2.43 -22.72
CA ALA A 184 -0.97 3.43 -23.48
C ALA A 184 -1.53 4.84 -23.22
N ILE A 185 -0.65 5.80 -22.94
CA ILE A 185 -0.99 7.23 -22.87
C ILE A 185 -1.10 7.79 -24.29
N LYS A 186 -2.10 8.63 -24.53
CA LYS A 186 -2.26 9.36 -25.79
C LYS A 186 -1.88 10.83 -25.61
N PRO A 187 -1.54 11.53 -26.70
CA PRO A 187 -1.44 12.99 -26.66
C PRO A 187 -2.75 13.61 -26.17
N THR A 188 -2.64 14.78 -25.53
CA THR A 188 -3.79 15.57 -25.09
C THR A 188 -4.80 15.72 -26.23
N ALA A 189 -6.04 15.32 -25.96
CA ALA A 189 -7.11 15.36 -26.95
C ALA A 189 -7.44 16.83 -27.31
N PRO A 190 -7.59 17.19 -28.60
CA PRO A 190 -7.92 18.57 -29.00
C PRO A 190 -9.27 19.07 -28.46
N ASP A 191 -10.17 18.16 -28.15
CA ASP A 191 -11.52 18.38 -27.60
C ASP A 191 -11.59 18.21 -26.09
N PHE A 192 -10.45 18.12 -25.39
CA PHE A 192 -10.43 18.05 -23.93
C PHE A 192 -11.00 19.35 -23.32
N ASP A 193 -12.11 19.20 -22.62
CA ASP A 193 -12.82 20.29 -21.96
C ASP A 193 -12.26 20.51 -20.55
N GLU A 194 -11.24 21.35 -20.45
CA GLU A 194 -10.55 21.64 -19.19
C GLU A 194 -11.45 22.39 -18.17
N ASP A 195 -12.50 23.07 -18.63
CA ASP A 195 -13.44 23.77 -17.74
C ASP A 195 -14.28 22.80 -16.90
N LYS A 196 -14.48 21.56 -17.40
CA LYS A 196 -15.18 20.49 -16.69
C LYS A 196 -14.32 19.75 -15.66
N VAL A 197 -13.04 20.08 -15.56
CA VAL A 197 -12.14 19.48 -14.57
C VAL A 197 -11.64 20.51 -13.56
N GLU A 198 -11.23 20.02 -12.41
CA GLU A 198 -10.49 20.76 -11.39
C GLU A 198 -9.23 19.96 -11.07
N TRP A 199 -8.06 20.53 -11.34
CA TRP A 199 -6.79 19.91 -11.01
C TRP A 199 -6.52 20.04 -9.52
N ILE A 200 -6.10 18.93 -8.91
CA ILE A 200 -5.80 18.84 -7.48
C ILE A 200 -4.30 18.99 -7.30
N TYR A 201 -3.88 19.85 -6.39
CA TYR A 201 -2.47 20.11 -6.06
C TYR A 201 -2.19 19.87 -4.56
N ARG A 202 -0.92 20.02 -4.18
CA ARG A 202 -0.47 19.86 -2.78
C ARG A 202 -1.34 20.61 -1.75
N PRO A 203 -1.74 21.88 -1.95
CA PRO A 203 -2.54 22.61 -0.96
C PRO A 203 -3.91 21.99 -0.69
N ASP A 204 -4.46 21.24 -1.66
CA ASP A 204 -5.82 20.71 -1.60
C ASP A 204 -5.92 19.41 -0.80
N ILE A 205 -4.79 18.72 -0.58
CA ILE A 205 -4.72 17.38 0.01
C ILE A 205 -5.34 17.31 1.41
N GLU A 206 -5.17 18.33 2.25
CA GLU A 206 -5.72 18.29 3.61
C GLU A 206 -7.25 18.35 3.64
N SER A 207 -7.86 19.24 2.86
CA SER A 207 -9.32 19.29 2.72
C SER A 207 -9.86 18.04 2.03
N LEU A 208 -9.14 17.58 1.01
CA LEU A 208 -9.56 16.45 0.20
C LEU A 208 -9.55 15.14 1.00
N SER A 209 -8.56 14.93 1.86
CA SER A 209 -8.47 13.72 2.68
C SER A 209 -9.67 13.58 3.63
N LYS A 210 -10.18 14.69 4.19
CA LYS A 210 -11.40 14.72 5.03
C LYS A 210 -12.65 14.38 4.22
N GLU A 211 -12.73 14.88 2.99
CA GLU A 211 -13.84 14.56 2.08
C GLU A 211 -13.84 13.08 1.68
N LEU A 212 -12.68 12.55 1.26
CA LEU A 212 -12.51 11.15 0.91
C LEU A 212 -12.76 10.23 2.11
N SER A 213 -12.34 10.65 3.30
CA SER A 213 -12.64 9.97 4.56
C SER A 213 -14.13 9.83 4.83
N THR A 214 -14.90 10.90 4.60
CA THR A 214 -16.36 10.86 4.71
C THR A 214 -16.97 9.91 3.68
N ARG A 215 -16.52 9.98 2.42
CA ARG A 215 -17.03 9.12 1.33
C ARG A 215 -16.73 7.65 1.60
N GLU A 216 -15.51 7.33 1.99
CA GLU A 216 -15.07 5.95 2.23
C GLU A 216 -15.75 5.34 3.45
N LYS A 217 -15.95 6.13 4.51
CA LYS A 217 -16.72 5.72 5.68
C LYS A 217 -18.18 5.42 5.33
N ALA A 218 -18.82 6.24 4.50
CA ALA A 218 -20.17 5.97 4.00
C ALA A 218 -20.23 4.70 3.14
N ARG A 219 -19.26 4.52 2.23
CA ARG A 219 -19.15 3.31 1.40
C ARG A 219 -18.98 2.04 2.24
N LEU A 220 -18.16 2.09 3.29
CA LEU A 220 -18.01 0.96 4.22
C LEU A 220 -19.31 0.67 4.98
N ALA A 221 -20.04 1.70 5.40
CA ALA A 221 -21.32 1.55 6.10
C ALA A 221 -22.37 0.82 5.25
N GLU A 222 -22.33 0.95 3.92
CA GLU A 222 -23.24 0.28 2.99
C GLU A 222 -22.77 -1.12 2.55
N ALA A 223 -21.50 -1.48 2.83
CA ALA A 223 -20.90 -2.70 2.30
C ALA A 223 -21.55 -4.00 2.83
N ASP A 224 -21.68 -5.00 1.95
CA ASP A 224 -22.24 -6.32 2.28
C ASP A 224 -21.24 -7.22 3.04
N VAL A 225 -21.53 -7.41 4.33
CA VAL A 225 -20.76 -8.24 5.26
C VAL A 225 -21.24 -9.70 5.31
N SER A 226 -22.10 -10.16 4.40
CA SER A 226 -22.58 -11.55 4.36
C SER A 226 -21.47 -12.60 4.31
N LYS A 227 -20.30 -12.24 3.75
CA LYS A 227 -19.12 -13.09 3.60
C LYS A 227 -18.03 -12.86 4.66
N GLY A 228 -18.31 -12.09 5.71
CA GLY A 228 -17.35 -11.78 6.77
C GLY A 228 -17.13 -10.28 6.98
N ALA A 229 -16.16 -9.94 7.83
CA ALA A 229 -15.86 -8.57 8.17
C ALA A 229 -15.26 -7.83 6.96
N ILE A 230 -15.51 -6.51 6.89
CA ILE A 230 -14.90 -5.64 5.89
C ILE A 230 -14.25 -4.49 6.61
N TRP A 231 -13.08 -4.07 6.14
CA TRP A 231 -12.37 -2.92 6.69
C TRP A 231 -11.92 -1.96 5.59
N ALA A 232 -11.75 -0.70 5.97
CA ALA A 232 -11.18 0.34 5.12
C ALA A 232 -10.20 1.19 5.93
N GLU A 233 -9.10 1.60 5.30
CA GLU A 233 -8.23 2.64 5.85
C GLU A 233 -8.92 4.01 5.74
N ASP A 234 -8.59 4.91 6.66
CA ASP A 234 -9.03 6.29 6.61
C ASP A 234 -8.10 7.11 5.69
N PRO A 235 -8.57 7.66 4.55
CA PRO A 235 -7.78 8.58 3.72
C PRO A 235 -7.24 9.80 4.47
N ALA A 236 -7.91 10.24 5.54
CA ALA A 236 -7.44 11.32 6.40
C ALA A 236 -6.40 10.86 7.44
N SER A 237 -6.05 9.56 7.45
CA SER A 237 -5.00 9.07 8.31
C SER A 237 -3.68 9.77 7.98
N THR A 238 -2.96 10.17 9.03
CA THR A 238 -1.66 10.83 8.87
C THR A 238 -0.75 10.00 7.98
N GLY A 239 -0.25 10.64 6.92
CA GLY A 239 0.66 10.05 5.96
C GLY A 239 0.01 9.22 4.85
N ALA A 240 -1.30 8.94 4.87
CA ALA A 240 -1.97 8.11 3.87
C ALA A 240 -1.94 8.75 2.47
N LEU A 241 -2.32 10.03 2.36
CA LEU A 241 -2.28 10.77 1.07
C LEU A 241 -1.11 11.75 0.95
N ALA A 242 -0.32 11.92 2.01
CA ALA A 242 0.79 12.88 2.04
C ALA A 242 1.95 12.51 1.11
N PHE A 243 2.02 11.26 0.64
CA PHE A 243 3.04 10.85 -0.33
C PHE A 243 2.80 11.47 -1.71
N LEU A 244 1.54 11.72 -2.09
CA LEU A 244 1.16 12.14 -3.45
C LEU A 244 1.92 13.37 -3.96
N PRO A 245 1.95 14.51 -3.24
CA PRO A 245 2.62 15.72 -3.71
C PRO A 245 4.15 15.65 -3.67
N VAL A 246 4.72 14.64 -3.01
CA VAL A 246 6.16 14.57 -2.79
C VAL A 246 6.79 13.52 -3.70
N LYS A 247 6.16 12.35 -3.86
CA LYS A 247 6.73 11.17 -4.51
C LYS A 247 7.09 11.41 -5.98
N SER A 248 6.26 12.14 -6.72
CA SER A 248 6.57 12.51 -8.12
C SER A 248 7.70 13.55 -8.23
N THR A 249 7.83 14.44 -7.24
CA THR A 249 8.75 15.60 -7.31
C THR A 249 10.21 15.25 -7.09
N TRP A 250 10.51 14.12 -6.44
CA TRP A 250 11.89 13.74 -6.20
C TRP A 250 12.66 13.47 -7.49
N TYR A 251 11.96 13.10 -8.56
CA TYR A 251 12.54 12.74 -9.85
C TYR A 251 12.40 13.84 -10.89
N ASP A 252 11.66 14.91 -10.56
CA ASP A 252 11.50 16.03 -11.45
C ASP A 252 12.52 17.14 -11.12
N PRO A 253 13.53 17.37 -11.99
CA PRO A 253 14.51 18.43 -11.79
C PRO A 253 13.90 19.85 -11.90
N SER A 254 12.70 19.99 -12.47
CA SER A 254 12.05 21.29 -12.65
C SER A 254 11.43 21.84 -11.36
N CYS A 255 11.15 20.97 -10.38
CA CYS A 255 10.40 21.30 -9.15
C CYS A 255 9.05 22.01 -9.41
N ALA A 256 8.51 21.90 -10.62
CA ALA A 256 7.24 22.52 -10.97
C ALA A 256 6.09 21.90 -10.17
N PRO A 257 5.04 22.66 -9.83
CA PRO A 257 3.85 22.09 -9.21
C PRO A 257 3.21 21.09 -10.18
N HIS A 258 3.22 19.81 -9.83
CA HIS A 258 2.50 18.78 -10.56
C HIS A 258 1.12 18.58 -9.98
N PRO A 259 0.09 18.37 -10.81
CA PRO A 259 -1.18 17.88 -10.31
C PRO A 259 -0.98 16.50 -9.69
N VAL A 260 -1.69 16.26 -8.59
CA VAL A 260 -1.71 15.00 -7.84
C VAL A 260 -3.06 14.30 -7.95
N GLY A 261 -3.96 14.88 -8.73
CA GLY A 261 -5.29 14.35 -8.97
C GLY A 261 -6.11 15.26 -9.87
N VAL A 262 -7.31 14.79 -10.18
CA VAL A 262 -8.33 15.51 -10.91
C VAL A 262 -9.70 15.25 -10.29
N ARG A 263 -10.51 16.28 -10.19
CA ARG A 263 -11.94 16.20 -9.91
C ARG A 263 -12.72 16.49 -11.19
N ILE A 264 -13.74 15.69 -11.47
CA ILE A 264 -14.64 15.88 -12.62
C ILE A 264 -15.92 16.56 -12.13
N LYS A 265 -16.25 17.72 -12.70
CA LYS A 265 -17.42 18.50 -12.29
C LYS A 265 -18.69 17.92 -12.90
N THR A 266 -19.54 17.34 -12.05
CA THR A 266 -20.86 16.78 -12.43
C THR A 266 -22.00 17.77 -12.23
N GLY A 267 -21.71 18.90 -11.59
CA GLY A 267 -22.72 19.86 -11.10
C GLY A 267 -23.19 19.56 -9.67
N THR A 268 -22.83 18.40 -9.11
CA THR A 268 -23.11 18.06 -7.70
C THR A 268 -21.80 17.70 -7.00
N PRO A 269 -21.16 18.63 -6.27
CA PRO A 269 -19.81 18.45 -5.71
C PRO A 269 -19.60 17.16 -4.87
N ALA A 270 -20.63 16.70 -4.15
CA ALA A 270 -20.59 15.47 -3.36
C ALA A 270 -20.55 14.18 -4.20
N GLU A 271 -20.99 14.26 -5.46
CA GLU A 271 -20.99 13.17 -6.43
C GLU A 271 -19.84 13.26 -7.44
N ASP A 272 -19.11 14.38 -7.45
CA ASP A 272 -17.99 14.59 -8.36
C ASP A 272 -16.96 13.44 -8.24
N PRO A 273 -16.63 12.76 -9.35
CA PRO A 273 -15.54 11.81 -9.40
C PRO A 273 -14.22 12.47 -9.02
N ILE A 274 -13.44 11.79 -8.19
CA ILE A 274 -12.11 12.23 -7.79
C ILE A 274 -11.14 11.10 -8.07
N VAL A 275 -10.07 11.42 -8.81
CA VAL A 275 -9.00 10.48 -9.10
C VAL A 275 -7.68 11.09 -8.66
N LEU A 276 -6.93 10.36 -7.85
CA LEU A 276 -5.58 10.74 -7.41
C LEU A 276 -4.54 9.94 -8.18
N PHE A 277 -3.44 10.59 -8.51
CA PHE A 277 -2.38 10.00 -9.29
C PHE A 277 -0.99 10.58 -8.99
N LEU A 278 0.04 9.85 -9.40
CA LEU A 278 1.41 10.34 -9.54
C LEU A 278 1.71 10.49 -11.03
N THR A 279 2.25 11.64 -11.43
CA THR A 279 2.69 11.87 -12.81
C THR A 279 3.91 11.04 -13.20
N SER A 280 4.64 10.50 -12.21
CA SER A 280 5.78 9.62 -12.42
C SER A 280 6.03 8.72 -11.21
N PHE A 281 6.12 7.41 -11.45
CA PHE A 281 6.45 6.43 -10.40
C PHE A 281 7.52 5.43 -10.87
N PHE A 282 8.77 5.64 -10.45
CA PHE A 282 9.92 4.83 -10.86
C PHE A 282 9.88 3.35 -10.44
N PRO A 283 9.32 2.93 -9.27
CA PRO A 283 9.41 1.53 -8.84
C PRO A 283 8.69 0.55 -9.76
N ILE A 284 7.92 1.04 -10.73
CA ILE A 284 7.23 0.25 -11.75
C ILE A 284 7.61 0.63 -13.20
N GLY A 285 8.69 1.41 -13.39
CA GLY A 285 9.19 1.81 -14.70
C GLY A 285 8.77 3.21 -15.17
N PHE A 286 8.80 4.18 -14.24
CA PHE A 286 8.53 5.61 -14.51
C PHE A 286 7.20 5.87 -15.25
N GLU A 287 6.18 5.09 -14.90
CA GLU A 287 4.83 5.17 -15.49
C GLU A 287 3.98 6.23 -14.76
N PHE A 288 2.94 6.73 -15.45
CA PHE A 288 1.86 7.49 -14.82
C PHE A 288 1.05 6.55 -13.93
N LEU A 289 0.74 6.96 -12.69
CA LEU A 289 0.20 6.05 -11.68
C LEU A 289 -1.11 6.55 -11.12
N VAL A 290 -2.24 5.88 -11.39
CA VAL A 290 -3.48 6.17 -10.65
C VAL A 290 -3.45 5.42 -9.32
N THR A 291 -3.61 6.14 -8.21
CA THR A 291 -3.49 5.59 -6.85
C THR A 291 -4.83 5.38 -6.18
N LEU A 292 -5.82 6.21 -6.47
CA LEU A 292 -7.17 6.16 -5.90
C LEU A 292 -8.19 6.69 -6.91
N ILE A 293 -9.31 5.99 -7.03
CA ILE A 293 -10.51 6.37 -7.76
C ILE A 293 -11.68 6.40 -6.76
N SER A 294 -12.37 7.53 -6.67
CA SER A 294 -13.58 7.73 -5.87
C SER A 294 -14.73 8.15 -6.78
N LYS A 295 -15.81 7.37 -6.78
CA LYS A 295 -17.07 7.62 -7.52
C LYS A 295 -16.95 7.81 -9.05
N LEU A 296 -15.85 7.39 -9.68
CA LEU A 296 -15.77 7.42 -11.14
C LEU A 296 -16.70 6.36 -11.74
N THR A 297 -17.54 6.76 -12.69
CA THR A 297 -18.45 5.89 -13.45
C THR A 297 -18.05 5.86 -14.92
N PRO A 298 -18.53 4.87 -15.71
CA PRO A 298 -18.27 4.80 -17.15
C PRO A 298 -18.66 6.06 -17.93
N GLU A 299 -19.64 6.83 -17.46
CA GLU A 299 -20.09 8.09 -18.07
C GLU A 299 -19.01 9.17 -18.03
N TYR A 300 -18.36 9.36 -16.87
CA TYR A 300 -17.32 10.39 -16.69
C TYR A 300 -15.91 9.88 -17.03
N PHE A 301 -15.77 8.58 -17.22
CA PHE A 301 -14.49 7.93 -17.49
C PHE A 301 -13.75 8.49 -18.73
N PRO A 302 -14.40 8.75 -19.90
CA PRO A 302 -13.70 9.33 -21.05
C PRO A 302 -13.03 10.68 -20.75
N LEU A 303 -13.71 11.57 -20.02
CA LEU A 303 -13.16 12.87 -19.63
C LEU A 303 -12.01 12.72 -18.63
N ALA A 304 -12.16 11.82 -17.64
CA ALA A 304 -11.07 11.51 -16.71
C ALA A 304 -9.84 10.95 -17.45
N LEU A 305 -10.04 10.09 -18.44
CA LEU A 305 -8.96 9.53 -19.24
C LEU A 305 -8.25 10.58 -20.09
N GLN A 306 -8.97 11.55 -20.66
CA GLN A 306 -8.34 12.70 -21.33
C GLN A 306 -7.51 13.55 -20.36
N ALA A 307 -7.96 13.73 -19.12
CA ALA A 307 -7.17 14.39 -18.09
C ALA A 307 -5.91 13.58 -17.73
N PHE A 308 -5.99 12.25 -17.66
CA PHE A 308 -4.81 11.40 -17.46
C PHE A 308 -3.82 11.55 -18.61
N ASP A 309 -4.31 11.53 -19.85
CA ASP A 309 -3.49 11.71 -21.05
C ASP A 309 -2.75 13.06 -21.04
N LYS A 310 -3.43 14.14 -20.65
CA LYS A 310 -2.82 15.46 -20.50
C LYS A 310 -1.73 15.46 -19.42
N ALA A 311 -2.06 15.06 -18.20
CA ALA A 311 -1.11 15.09 -17.09
C ALA A 311 0.10 14.17 -17.33
N ALA A 312 -0.12 13.01 -17.94
CA ALA A 312 0.93 12.07 -18.30
C ALA A 312 1.80 12.58 -19.46
N SER A 313 1.19 13.16 -20.51
CA SER A 313 1.92 13.75 -21.65
C SER A 313 2.77 14.94 -21.23
N ASP A 314 2.22 15.83 -20.39
CA ASP A 314 2.95 16.98 -19.83
C ASP A 314 4.16 16.52 -18.99
N ALA A 315 4.07 15.35 -18.36
CA ALA A 315 5.17 14.71 -17.63
C ALA A 315 6.07 13.80 -18.48
N GLY A 316 5.82 13.69 -19.79
CA GLY A 316 6.60 12.86 -20.71
C GLY A 316 6.44 11.35 -20.49
N ARG A 317 5.24 10.89 -20.10
CA ARG A 317 4.93 9.48 -19.86
C ARG A 317 4.21 8.86 -21.06
N GLU A 318 4.57 7.63 -21.41
CA GLU A 318 3.95 6.88 -22.51
C GLU A 318 2.97 5.81 -22.02
N ARG A 319 3.03 5.45 -20.74
CA ARG A 319 2.21 4.40 -20.14
C ARG A 319 1.64 4.81 -18.80
N GLY A 320 0.42 4.35 -18.55
CA GLY A 320 -0.23 4.46 -17.25
C GLY A 320 -0.42 3.10 -16.58
N PHE A 321 -0.49 3.12 -15.26
CA PHE A 321 -0.72 1.95 -14.42
C PHE A 321 -1.66 2.23 -13.26
N ILE A 322 -2.50 1.25 -12.95
CA ILE A 322 -3.29 1.17 -11.73
C ILE A 322 -3.27 -0.26 -11.21
N TRP A 323 -3.32 -0.41 -9.89
CA TRP A 323 -3.45 -1.68 -9.18
C TRP A 323 -4.65 -1.63 -8.25
N GLY A 324 -5.33 -2.77 -8.09
CA GLY A 324 -6.31 -2.98 -7.03
C GLY A 324 -7.76 -2.83 -7.49
N LEU A 325 -7.98 -2.61 -8.79
CA LEU A 325 -9.31 -2.62 -9.39
C LEU A 325 -9.77 -4.04 -9.68
N ASP A 326 -11.03 -4.32 -9.40
CA ASP A 326 -11.68 -5.54 -9.87
C ASP A 326 -11.59 -5.62 -11.42
N PRO A 327 -10.94 -6.65 -11.99
CA PRO A 327 -10.82 -6.86 -13.44
C PRO A 327 -12.14 -6.88 -14.20
N PHE A 328 -13.25 -7.12 -13.49
CA PHE A 328 -14.60 -7.23 -14.03
C PHE A 328 -15.47 -6.00 -13.72
N SER A 329 -14.91 -4.94 -13.11
CA SER A 329 -15.65 -3.72 -12.83
C SER A 329 -16.03 -2.96 -14.11
N GLU A 330 -17.12 -2.20 -14.04
CA GLU A 330 -17.60 -1.38 -15.15
C GLU A 330 -16.57 -0.35 -15.62
N ILE A 331 -15.72 0.16 -14.72
CA ILE A 331 -14.62 1.07 -15.07
C ILE A 331 -13.54 0.36 -15.88
N VAL A 332 -13.17 -0.88 -15.53
CA VAL A 332 -12.19 -1.64 -16.32
C VAL A 332 -12.76 -1.95 -17.71
N GLU A 333 -14.04 -2.30 -17.80
CA GLU A 333 -14.72 -2.48 -19.10
C GLU A 333 -14.79 -1.17 -19.90
N ALA A 334 -15.13 -0.04 -19.26
CA ALA A 334 -15.11 1.28 -19.90
C ALA A 334 -13.72 1.65 -20.42
N TRP A 335 -12.65 1.22 -19.72
CA TRP A 335 -11.26 1.39 -20.13
C TRP A 335 -10.94 0.58 -21.39
N LYS A 336 -11.29 -0.71 -21.41
CA LYS A 336 -11.07 -1.62 -22.56
C LYS A 336 -11.81 -1.14 -23.81
N ASN A 337 -12.98 -0.54 -23.64
CA ASN A 337 -13.82 -0.06 -24.74
C ASN A 337 -13.36 1.28 -25.33
N GLN A 338 -12.27 1.88 -24.85
CA GLN A 338 -11.76 3.13 -25.40
C GLN A 338 -11.12 2.93 -26.78
N PRO A 339 -11.62 3.63 -27.83
CA PRO A 339 -11.14 3.43 -29.18
C PRO A 339 -9.63 3.65 -29.35
N GLY A 340 -8.98 2.69 -30.00
CA GLY A 340 -7.57 2.75 -30.37
C GLY A 340 -6.62 2.86 -29.17
N ARG A 341 -6.98 2.30 -28.01
CA ARG A 341 -6.11 2.23 -26.84
C ARG A 341 -5.86 0.77 -26.48
N GLU A 342 -4.59 0.42 -26.37
CA GLU A 342 -4.19 -0.88 -25.84
C GLU A 342 -4.31 -0.85 -24.31
N VAL A 343 -5.05 -1.82 -23.76
CA VAL A 343 -5.28 -1.99 -22.34
C VAL A 343 -4.95 -3.43 -21.97
N GLU A 344 -4.01 -3.60 -21.04
CA GLU A 344 -3.62 -4.91 -20.51
C GLU A 344 -4.12 -5.02 -19.07
N VAL A 345 -4.97 -6.02 -18.81
CA VAL A 345 -5.39 -6.38 -17.45
C VAL A 345 -4.79 -7.74 -17.12
N LYS A 346 -3.96 -7.80 -16.09
CA LYS A 346 -3.32 -9.04 -15.64
C LYS A 346 -3.18 -9.07 -14.14
N LYS A 347 -3.06 -10.28 -13.58
CA LYS A 347 -2.52 -10.43 -12.22
C LYS A 347 -1.13 -9.79 -12.19
N ARG A 348 -0.86 -8.98 -11.16
CA ARG A 348 0.45 -8.40 -10.96
C ARG A 348 1.43 -9.55 -10.70
N ALA A 349 2.42 -9.68 -11.58
CA ALA A 349 3.48 -10.65 -11.40
C ALA A 349 4.20 -10.36 -10.07
N GLU A 350 4.48 -11.41 -9.30
CA GLU A 350 5.47 -11.32 -8.23
C GLU A 350 6.80 -10.95 -8.87
N ALA A 351 7.24 -9.70 -8.74
CA ALA A 351 8.61 -9.38 -9.09
C ALA A 351 9.49 -10.09 -8.05
N LYS A 352 10.39 -10.99 -8.47
CA LYS A 352 11.40 -11.66 -7.60
C LYS A 352 10.90 -12.13 -6.20
N GLY A 353 9.64 -12.55 -6.06
CA GLY A 353 9.05 -13.03 -4.79
C GLY A 353 8.62 -11.96 -3.76
N GLY A 354 8.52 -10.69 -4.14
CA GLY A 354 8.01 -9.63 -3.25
C GLY A 354 6.49 -9.59 -3.25
N LEU A 355 5.87 -9.97 -2.14
CA LEU A 355 4.43 -9.85 -1.92
C LEU A 355 4.16 -8.57 -1.12
N MET A 356 3.31 -7.68 -1.65
CA MET A 356 2.71 -6.62 -0.86
C MET A 356 1.44 -7.19 -0.21
N GLY A 357 1.33 -7.13 1.12
CA GLY A 357 0.19 -7.64 1.90
C GLY A 357 -0.34 -6.64 2.93
N THR A 358 -1.64 -6.61 3.16
CA THR A 358 -2.31 -5.75 4.17
C THR A 358 -3.09 -6.64 5.11
N VAL A 359 -2.79 -6.59 6.41
CA VAL A 359 -3.39 -7.49 7.38
C VAL A 359 -4.49 -6.79 8.19
N TYR A 360 -5.61 -7.47 8.39
CA TYR A 360 -6.65 -7.08 9.34
C TYR A 360 -6.67 -8.02 10.56
N TYR A 361 -6.55 -7.42 11.73
CA TYR A 361 -6.46 -8.09 13.02
C TYR A 361 -7.83 -8.15 13.70
N GLY A 362 -8.81 -8.72 12.99
CA GLY A 362 -10.17 -8.90 13.47
C GLY A 362 -10.30 -9.83 14.67
N GLU A 363 -11.54 -10.13 15.06
CA GLU A 363 -11.78 -11.19 16.04
C GLU A 363 -11.35 -12.55 15.49
N GLU A 364 -10.88 -13.41 16.37
CA GLU A 364 -10.46 -14.78 16.06
C GLU A 364 -11.62 -15.54 15.38
N GLY A 365 -11.32 -16.23 14.27
CA GLY A 365 -12.31 -16.95 13.47
C GLY A 365 -13.13 -16.10 12.48
N GLN A 366 -12.89 -14.78 12.38
CA GLN A 366 -13.49 -13.94 11.34
C GLN A 366 -12.47 -13.57 10.26
N GLU A 367 -12.70 -14.05 9.03
CA GLU A 367 -12.01 -13.51 7.86
C GLU A 367 -12.44 -12.05 7.64
N GLY A 368 -11.46 -11.17 7.41
CA GLY A 368 -11.68 -9.77 7.09
C GLY A 368 -11.12 -9.43 5.73
N ARG A 369 -11.95 -8.83 4.87
CA ARG A 369 -11.54 -8.38 3.53
C ARG A 369 -11.40 -6.86 3.47
N MET A 370 -10.44 -6.38 2.70
CA MET A 370 -10.28 -4.96 2.45
C MET A 370 -11.38 -4.47 1.50
N LEU A 371 -11.98 -3.33 1.81
CA LEU A 371 -13.05 -2.72 1.00
C LEU A 371 -12.53 -2.20 -0.35
N ASP A 372 -11.31 -1.67 -0.37
CA ASP A 372 -10.64 -1.12 -1.55
C ASP A 372 -9.27 -1.77 -1.76
N GLY A 373 -9.03 -2.33 -2.94
CA GLY A 373 -7.72 -2.90 -3.29
C GLY A 373 -6.68 -1.87 -3.71
N GLN A 374 -7.09 -0.62 -3.94
CA GLN A 374 -6.31 0.37 -4.66
C GLN A 374 -4.99 0.74 -3.98
N MET A 375 -4.05 1.19 -4.80
CA MET A 375 -2.64 1.37 -4.47
C MET A 375 -2.34 2.37 -3.35
N TRP A 376 -3.21 3.32 -3.07
CA TRP A 376 -3.02 4.27 -1.97
C TRP A 376 -2.92 3.61 -0.59
N HIS A 377 -3.53 2.42 -0.39
CA HIS A 377 -3.38 1.63 0.84
C HIS A 377 -1.96 1.08 1.07
N TRP A 378 -1.11 1.17 0.06
CA TRP A 378 0.13 0.40 -0.04
C TRP A 378 1.39 1.26 0.03
N LEU A 379 1.24 2.58 -0.03
CA LEU A 379 2.32 3.54 -0.24
C LEU A 379 2.66 4.41 0.98
#